data_AF-A0A5C7P2A0-F1
#
_entry.id   AF-A0A5C7P2A0-F1
#
_cell.length_a   1.000
_cell.length_b   1.000
_cell.length_c   1.000
_cell.angle_alpha   90.00
_cell.angle_beta   90.00
_cell.angle_gamma   90.00
#
_symmetry.space_group_name_H-M   'P 1'
#
loop_
_entity.id
_entity.type
_entity.pdbx_description
1 polymer ?
#
loop_
_entity_poly.entity_id
_entity_poly.type
_entity_poly.pdbx_seq_one_letter_code
_entity_poly.pdbx_strand_id
1 'polypeptide(L)' 'MAYKRKTIDCWRFFLNYGHGWEHEITEYSREAMKENRKAYREDCAYPLRIVKCREPISEQ' A
#
# COMPACT_ATOMS: atom_id res chain seq x y z
N MET A 1 -5.87 31.34 3.37
CA MET A 1 -5.18 30.03 3.30
C MET A 1 -6.19 28.96 2.93
N ALA A 2 -5.93 28.16 1.88
CA ALA A 2 -6.70 26.95 1.64
C ALA A 2 -6.37 25.90 2.72
N TYR A 3 -7.34 25.07 3.10
CA TYR A 3 -7.13 23.99 4.06
C TYR A 3 -6.07 23.01 3.53
N LYS A 4 -4.98 22.81 4.29
CA LYS A 4 -4.00 21.76 4.03
C LYS A 4 -4.45 20.48 4.74
N ARG A 5 -4.60 19.37 4.01
CA ARG A 5 -4.88 18.07 4.63
C ARG A 5 -3.71 17.67 5.53
N LYS A 6 -4.03 17.07 6.68
CA LYS A 6 -3.06 16.54 7.65
C LYS A 6 -2.74 15.06 7.46
N THR A 7 -3.26 14.45 6.39
CA THR A 7 -3.14 13.01 6.13
C THR A 7 -2.82 12.75 4.67
N ILE A 8 -1.99 11.75 4.41
CA ILE A 8 -1.72 11.21 3.07
C ILE A 8 -2.48 9.89 2.87
N ASP A 9 -3.03 9.68 1.68
CA ASP A 9 -3.60 8.39 1.31
C ASP A 9 -2.44 7.41 1.03
N CYS A 10 -2.51 6.20 1.58
CA CYS A 10 -1.53 5.15 1.33
C CYS A 10 -2.20 3.81 1.02
N TRP A 11 -1.47 2.89 0.40
CA TRP A 11 -1.92 1.56 0.00
C TRP A 11 -0.96 0.52 0.56
N ARG A 12 -1.44 -0.27 1.52
CA ARG A 12 -0.65 -1.32 2.16
C ARG A 12 -0.88 -2.66 1.47
N PHE A 13 0.20 -3.32 1.12
CA PHE A 13 0.22 -4.63 0.50
C PHE A 13 0.39 -5.68 1.59
N PHE A 14 -0.45 -6.71 1.51
CA PHE A 14 -0.40 -7.86 2.38
C PHE A 14 -0.30 -9.12 1.55
N LEU A 15 0.67 -9.97 1.86
CA LEU A 15 0.86 -11.26 1.22
C LEU A 15 0.53 -12.38 2.21
N ASN A 16 0.11 -13.52 1.68
CA ASN A 16 -0.12 -14.70 2.49
C ASN A 16 0.71 -15.89 1.97
N TYR A 17 1.81 -16.16 2.68
CA TYR A 17 2.73 -17.26 2.40
C TYR A 17 2.26 -18.62 2.96
N GLY A 18 1.04 -18.70 3.50
CA GLY A 18 0.46 -19.91 4.11
C GLY A 18 0.33 -19.84 5.64
N HIS A 19 0.85 -18.79 6.28
CA HIS A 19 0.83 -18.62 7.74
C HIS A 19 0.05 -17.38 8.23
N GLY A 20 -0.63 -16.67 7.33
CA GLY A 20 -1.39 -15.47 7.65
C GLY A 20 -1.10 -14.34 6.69
N TRP A 21 -1.70 -13.17 6.94
CA TRP A 21 -1.47 -11.97 6.14
C TRP A 21 -0.35 -11.15 6.75
N GLU A 22 0.74 -10.99 6.02
CA GLU A 22 1.91 -10.21 6.43
C GLU A 22 1.99 -8.92 5.63
N HIS A 23 2.34 -7.82 6.31
CA HIS A 23 2.54 -6.52 5.68
C HIS A 23 3.91 -6.50 4.99
N GLU A 24 3.91 -6.25 3.68
CA GLU A 24 5.12 -6.30 2.86
C GLU A 24 5.61 -4.88 2.52
N ILE A 25 4.72 -4.05 1.96
CA ILE A 25 5.06 -2.71 1.48
C ILE A 25 3.89 -1.74 1.62
N THR A 26 4.19 -0.44 1.70
CA THR A 26 3.21 0.64 1.70
C THR A 26 3.53 1.64 0.60
N GLU A 27 2.58 1.85 -0.29
CA GLU A 27 2.68 2.83 -1.38
C GLU A 27 1.94 4.11 -1.04
N TYR A 28 2.54 5.26 -1.35
CA TYR A 28 1.94 6.58 -1.09
C TYR A 28 1.38 7.24 -2.37
N SER A 29 1.56 6.60 -3.52
CA SER A 29 0.95 7.00 -4.79
C SER A 29 0.07 5.89 -5.35
N ARG A 30 -1.06 6.29 -5.96
CA ARG A 30 -1.95 5.38 -6.65
C ARG A 30 -1.27 4.75 -7.88
N GLU A 31 -0.33 5.45 -8.50
CA GLU A 31 0.42 4.95 -9.66
C GLU A 31 1.39 3.86 -9.24
N ALA A 32 2.22 4.12 -8.22
CA ALA A 32 3.15 3.13 -7.64
C ALA A 32 2.41 1.88 -7.15
N MET A 33 1.24 2.03 -6.51
CA MET A 33 0.39 0.90 -6.13
C MET A 33 -0.04 0.06 -7.34
N LYS A 34 -0.40 0.68 -8.48
CA LYS A 34 -0.81 -0.08 -9.67
C LYS A 34 0.36 -0.84 -10.28
N GLU A 35 1.52 -0.21 -10.33
CA GLU A 35 2.76 -0.81 -10.82
C GLU A 35 3.15 -2.02 -9.97
N ASN A 36 3.26 -1.85 -8.65
CA ASN A 36 3.57 -2.94 -7.75
C ASN A 36 2.49 -4.03 -7.76
N ARG A 37 1.20 -3.68 -7.83
CA ARG A 37 0.13 -4.67 -8.00
C ARG A 37 0.32 -5.52 -9.25
N LYS A 38 0.80 -4.93 -10.35
CA LYS A 38 1.09 -5.67 -11.58
C LYS A 38 2.29 -6.59 -11.37
N ALA A 39 3.39 -6.08 -10.83
CA ALA A 39 4.59 -6.85 -10.53
C ALA A 39 4.29 -8.06 -9.63
N TYR A 40 3.62 -7.86 -8.49
CA TYR A 40 3.22 -8.97 -7.61
C TYR A 40 2.30 -9.98 -8.28
N ARG A 41 1.43 -9.56 -9.20
CA ARG A 41 0.57 -10.50 -9.93
C ARG A 41 1.34 -11.33 -10.96
N GLU A 42 2.42 -10.80 -11.51
CA GLU A 42 3.26 -11.46 -12.52
C GLU A 42 4.33 -12.34 -11.87
N ASP A 43 4.93 -11.88 -10.77
CA ASP A 43 6.09 -12.52 -10.13
C ASP A 43 5.73 -13.41 -8.94
N CYS A 44 4.59 -13.17 -8.29
CA CYS A 44 4.22 -13.82 -7.02
C CYS A 44 3.01 -14.76 -7.19
N ALA A 45 3.17 -16.03 -6.80
CA ALA A 45 2.09 -17.00 -6.80
C ALA A 45 1.18 -16.89 -5.55
N TYR A 46 1.56 -16.10 -4.56
CA TYR A 46 0.84 -15.99 -3.29
C TYR A 46 -0.34 -15.02 -3.38
N PRO A 47 -1.42 -15.25 -2.62
CA PRO A 47 -2.54 -14.32 -2.55
C PRO A 47 -2.09 -12.93 -2.08
N LEU A 48 -2.43 -11.90 -2.86
CA LEU A 48 -2.17 -10.50 -2.55
C LEU A 48 -3.45 -9.78 -2.12
N ARG A 49 -3.38 -9.04 -1.02
CA ARG A 49 -4.42 -8.13 -0.54
C ARG A 49 -3.87 -6.71 -0.46
N ILE A 50 -4.61 -5.74 -0.98
CA ILE A 50 -4.24 -4.32 -0.92
C ILE A 50 -5.30 -3.58 -0.12
N VAL A 51 -4.89 -2.83 0.91
CA VAL A 51 -5.78 -2.04 1.75
C VAL A 51 -5.43 -0.57 1.62
N LYS A 52 -6.43 0.27 1.31
CA LYS A 52 -6.25 1.72 1.31
C LYS A 52 -6.37 2.25 2.75
N CYS A 53 -5.34 2.94 3.20
CA CYS A 53 -5.23 3.56 4.50
C CYS A 53 -4.98 5.07 4.38
N ARG A 54 -4.99 5.76 5.51
CA ARG A 54 -4.57 7.16 5.62
C ARG A 54 -3.62 7.29 6.79
N GLU A 55 -2.48 7.90 6.53
CA GLU A 55 -1.46 8.14 7.56
C GLU A 55 -1.34 9.64 7.83
N PRO A 56 -1.11 10.05 9.08
CA PRO A 56 -0.83 11.44 9.39
C PRO A 56 0.43 11.87 8.65
N ILE A 57 0.42 13.06 8.07
CA ILE A 57 1.62 13.69 7.54
C ILE A 57 2.43 14.11 8.77
N SER A 58 3.35 13.25 9.23
CA SER A 58 4.33 13.67 10.23
C SER A 58 5.27 14.65 9.55
N GLU A 59 5.33 15.88 10.05
CA GLU A 59 6.41 16.80 9.75
C GLU A 59 7.68 16.16 10.32
N GLN A 60 8.48 15.50 9.47
CA GLN A 60 9.86 15.11 9.81
C GLN A 60 10.75 16.36 9.78
#